data_AF-A0A9E1AET6-F1
#
_entry.id   AF-A0A9E1AET6-F1
#
_cell.length_a   1.000
_cell.length_b   1.000
_cell.length_c   1.000
_cell.angle_alpha   90.00
_cell.angle_beta   90.00
_cell.angle_gamma   90.00
#
_symmetry.space_group_name_H-M   'P 1'
#
loop_
_entity.id
_entity.type
_entity.pdbx_description
1 polymer ?
#
loop_
_entity_poly.entity_id
_entity_poly.type
_entity_poly.pdbx_seq_one_letter_code
_entity_poly.pdbx_strand_id
1 'polypeptide(L)'
;MAISFEAIGERMVTFAAGTGLKEGKVCKMTANGTVGACGKDDSFIGVVSSVRGGAANVVMGGYVEVSYAGTTAPALGYAVLATDENGDVVPAAAGRMCLVVSVDATNKKIGLFL
;
A
#
# COMPACT_ATOMS: atom_id res chain seq x y z
N MET A 1 19.82 -13.38 -13.89
CA MET A 1 19.06 -12.33 -14.63
C MET A 1 18.31 -11.52 -13.59
N ALA A 2 18.45 -10.19 -13.58
CA ALA A 2 17.71 -9.33 -12.64
C ALA A 2 16.52 -8.70 -13.39
N ILE A 3 15.32 -8.88 -12.86
CA ILE A 3 14.11 -8.21 -13.34
C ILE A 3 13.83 -7.10 -12.32
N SER A 4 13.80 -5.84 -12.77
CA SER A 4 13.50 -4.70 -11.89
C SER A 4 12.27 -3.97 -12.42
N PHE A 5 11.39 -3.59 -11.50
CA PHE A 5 10.21 -2.77 -11.74
C PHE A 5 10.30 -1.42 -11.00
N GLU A 6 11.43 -1.13 -10.36
CA GLU A 6 11.58 0.06 -9.52
C GLU A 6 11.29 1.35 -10.30
N ALA A 7 10.56 2.26 -9.66
CA ALA A 7 10.17 3.58 -10.16
C ALA A 7 9.36 3.62 -11.47
N ILE A 8 8.98 2.47 -12.05
CA ILE A 8 8.19 2.48 -13.29
C ILE A 8 6.80 3.07 -13.03
N GLY A 9 6.49 4.15 -13.75
CA GLY A 9 5.20 4.83 -13.64
C GLY A 9 4.91 5.42 -12.25
N GLU A 10 5.94 5.62 -11.43
CA GLU A 10 5.77 6.11 -10.06
C GLU A 10 5.10 7.48 -10.05
N ARG A 11 3.98 7.58 -9.34
CA ARG A 11 3.22 8.82 -9.16
C ARG A 11 3.14 9.15 -7.68
N MET A 12 3.91 10.14 -7.25
CA MET A 12 3.80 10.69 -5.90
C MET A 12 2.85 11.88 -5.86
N VAL A 13 1.99 11.90 -4.84
CA VAL A 13 1.06 13.00 -4.57
C VAL A 13 1.18 13.39 -3.10
N THR A 14 1.22 14.69 -2.84
CA THR A 14 1.28 15.25 -1.48
C THR A 14 -0.12 15.51 -0.95
N PHE A 15 -0.40 15.01 0.25
CA PHE A 15 -1.64 15.21 0.98
C PHE A 15 -1.37 15.83 2.35
N ALA A 16 -2.40 16.37 3.01
CA ALA A 16 -2.32 16.68 4.43
C ALA A 16 -2.19 15.38 5.24
N ALA A 17 -1.28 15.37 6.21
CA ALA A 17 -1.03 14.23 7.08
C ALA A 17 -2.04 14.20 8.23
N GLY A 18 -2.90 13.19 8.23
CA GLY A 18 -3.74 12.82 9.36
C GLY A 18 -2.96 12.05 10.43
N THR A 19 -3.69 11.48 11.38
CA THR A 19 -3.10 10.71 12.49
C THR A 19 -2.67 9.31 12.06
N GLY A 20 -1.61 8.80 12.70
CA GLY A 20 -1.21 7.39 12.63
C GLY A 20 -0.48 6.95 11.35
N LEU A 21 -0.16 7.85 10.43
CA LEU A 21 0.60 7.51 9.22
C LEU A 21 2.02 7.04 9.57
N LYS A 22 2.50 6.04 8.83
CA LYS A 22 3.85 5.49 8.95
C LYS A 22 4.44 5.29 7.57
N GLU A 23 5.71 5.65 7.42
CA GLU A 23 6.44 5.44 6.17
C GLU A 23 6.49 3.94 5.81
N GLY A 24 6.33 3.64 4.52
CA GLY A 24 6.25 2.27 4.01
C GLY A 24 4.91 1.56 4.26
N LYS A 25 3.94 2.21 4.91
CA LYS A 25 2.58 1.65 5.11
C LYS A 25 1.58 2.25 4.14
N VAL A 26 0.51 1.52 3.89
CA VAL A 26 -0.60 2.00 3.07
C VAL A 26 -1.47 3.00 3.82
N CYS A 27 -2.11 3.90 3.09
CA CYS A 27 -2.99 4.93 3.66
C CYS A 27 -4.33 5.01 2.92
N LYS A 28 -5.31 5.67 3.56
CA LYS A 28 -6.64 5.96 2.99
C LYS A 28 -6.96 7.45 3.08
N MET A 29 -7.96 7.89 2.30
CA MET A 29 -8.55 9.22 2.49
C MET A 29 -9.35 9.24 3.79
N THR A 30 -9.12 10.26 4.63
CA THR A 30 -9.85 10.45 5.89
C THR A 30 -10.68 11.73 5.91
N ALA A 31 -10.27 12.75 5.15
CA ALA A 31 -11.01 13.97 4.93
C ALA A 31 -10.60 14.59 3.59
N ASN A 32 -11.21 15.73 3.24
CA ASN A 32 -10.87 16.44 2.01
C ASN A 32 -9.38 16.83 1.99
N GLY A 33 -8.62 16.28 1.04
CA GLY A 33 -7.18 16.51 0.91
C GLY A 33 -6.30 15.87 2.00
N THR A 34 -6.88 15.05 2.89
CA THR A 34 -6.18 14.47 4.05
C THR A 34 -6.16 12.95 3.97
N VAL A 35 -4.99 12.38 4.23
CA VAL A 35 -4.79 10.93 4.32
C VAL A 35 -4.51 10.50 5.75
N GLY A 36 -4.89 9.28 6.11
CA GLY A 36 -4.64 8.70 7.43
C GLY A 36 -4.32 7.21 7.34
N ALA A 37 -4.00 6.63 8.49
CA ALA A 37 -3.74 5.20 8.59
C ALA A 37 -4.96 4.37 8.16
N CYS A 38 -4.68 3.25 7.52
CA CYS A 38 -5.68 2.22 7.25
C CYS A 38 -5.95 1.38 8.51
N GLY A 39 -7.21 1.01 8.72
CA GLY A 39 -7.62 0.01 9.69
C GLY A 39 -8.14 -1.25 8.99
N LYS A 40 -8.79 -2.11 9.75
CA LYS A 40 -9.29 -3.39 9.25
C LYS A 40 -10.30 -3.20 8.10
N ASP A 41 -10.13 -3.99 7.05
CA ASP A 41 -11.00 -4.06 5.87
C ASP A 41 -11.07 -2.74 5.07
N ASP A 42 -10.18 -1.77 5.33
CA ASP A 42 -10.11 -0.54 4.56
C ASP A 42 -9.50 -0.76 3.17
N SER A 43 -10.02 0.01 2.20
CA SER A 43 -9.40 0.15 0.88
C SER A 43 -8.34 1.26 0.92
N PHE A 44 -7.10 0.95 0.59
CA PHE A 44 -6.01 1.91 0.55
C PHE A 44 -5.90 2.62 -0.80
N ILE A 45 -5.37 3.84 -0.79
CA ILE A 45 -5.19 4.67 -1.99
C ILE A 45 -3.73 4.68 -2.48
N GLY A 46 -2.78 4.29 -1.64
CA GLY A 46 -1.37 4.31 -1.97
C GLY A 46 -0.50 4.01 -0.75
N VAL A 47 0.82 4.12 -0.94
CA VAL A 47 1.84 3.86 0.08
C VAL A 47 2.48 5.16 0.50
N VAL A 48 2.58 5.38 1.81
CA VAL A 48 3.25 6.56 2.37
C VAL A 48 4.76 6.43 2.16
N SER A 49 5.31 7.32 1.33
CA SER A 49 6.75 7.41 1.11
C SER A 49 7.43 8.22 2.23
N SER A 50 6.82 9.33 2.65
CA SER A 50 7.32 10.13 3.77
C SER A 50 6.24 10.97 4.44
N VAL A 51 6.42 11.30 5.72
CA VAL A 51 5.57 12.24 6.46
C VAL A 51 6.43 13.31 7.13
N ARG A 52 6.20 14.59 6.78
CA ARG A 52 6.95 15.71 7.34
C ARG A 52 6.13 16.99 7.37
N GLY A 53 6.21 17.73 8.47
CA GLY A 53 5.62 19.07 8.57
C GLY A 53 4.11 19.13 8.37
N GLY A 54 3.38 18.07 8.72
CA GLY A 54 1.93 17.98 8.51
C GLY A 54 1.53 17.60 7.08
N ALA A 55 2.49 17.23 6.21
CA ALA A 55 2.24 16.70 4.87
C ALA A 55 2.71 15.25 4.76
N ALA A 56 2.02 14.47 3.93
CA ALA A 56 2.34 13.10 3.61
C ALA A 56 2.53 12.94 2.10
N ASN A 57 3.68 12.42 1.69
CA ASN A 57 3.93 12.02 0.30
C ASN A 57 3.47 10.58 0.11
N VAL A 58 2.56 10.36 -0.83
CA VAL A 58 1.95 9.06 -1.08
C VAL A 58 2.23 8.65 -2.51
N VAL A 59 2.81 7.46 -2.69
CA VAL A 59 2.89 6.80 -3.98
C VAL A 59 1.51 6.24 -4.31
N MET A 60 0.87 6.78 -5.34
CA MET A 60 -0.50 6.40 -5.76
C MET A 60 -0.53 5.56 -7.04
N GLY A 61 0.62 5.40 -7.71
CA GLY A 61 0.74 4.62 -8.94
C GLY A 61 2.18 4.18 -9.16
N GLY A 62 2.32 3.12 -9.95
CA GLY A 62 3.61 2.48 -10.24
C GLY A 62 3.83 1.22 -9.41
N TYR A 63 5.06 0.72 -9.41
CA TYR A 63 5.46 -0.45 -8.62
C TYR A 63 5.80 -0.05 -7.18
N VAL A 64 5.29 -0.81 -6.21
CA VAL A 64 5.62 -0.66 -4.80
C VAL A 64 5.82 -2.01 -4.13
N GLU A 65 6.66 -2.04 -3.10
CA GLU A 65 6.78 -3.17 -2.19
C GLU A 65 6.13 -2.83 -0.85
N VAL A 66 5.24 -3.71 -0.40
CA VAL A 66 4.54 -3.55 0.87
C VAL A 66 4.58 -4.84 1.67
N SER A 67 4.50 -4.69 2.98
CA SER A 67 4.31 -5.82 3.88
C SER A 67 2.87 -6.31 3.83
N TYR A 68 2.71 -7.63 3.89
CA TYR A 68 1.41 -8.27 4.01
C TYR A 68 1.27 -8.97 5.37
N ALA A 69 0.05 -9.00 5.90
CA ALA A 69 -0.26 -9.65 7.17
C ALA A 69 -0.93 -11.02 6.98
N GLY A 70 -1.03 -11.77 8.07
CA GLY A 70 -1.64 -13.11 8.09
C GLY A 70 -0.70 -14.25 7.70
N THR A 71 -1.33 -15.41 7.48
CA THR A 71 -0.67 -16.67 7.05
C THR A 71 -0.84 -16.92 5.55
N THR A 72 -1.89 -16.38 4.95
CA THR A 72 -2.19 -16.53 3.52
C THR A 72 -1.59 -15.35 2.75
N ALA A 73 -0.61 -15.64 1.91
CA ALA A 73 -0.07 -14.64 1.00
C ALA A 73 -1.09 -14.29 -0.10
N PRO A 74 -1.13 -13.04 -0.58
CA PRO A 74 -1.90 -12.68 -1.77
C PRO A 74 -1.50 -13.53 -2.99
N ALA A 75 -2.48 -13.86 -3.81
CA ALA A 75 -2.24 -14.59 -5.06
C ALA A 75 -1.53 -13.69 -6.09
N LEU A 76 -0.65 -14.30 -6.90
CA LEU A 76 -0.05 -13.64 -8.06
C LEU A 76 -1.13 -13.32 -9.11
N GLY A 77 -0.92 -12.22 -9.84
CA GLY A 77 -1.90 -11.68 -10.78
C GLY A 77 -2.80 -10.63 -10.14
N TYR A 78 -3.97 -10.41 -10.72
CA TYR A 78 -4.92 -9.44 -10.17
C TYR A 78 -5.61 -10.01 -8.92
N ALA A 79 -5.41 -9.34 -7.80
CA ALA A 79 -5.98 -9.69 -6.51
C ALA A 79 -6.68 -8.49 -5.87
N VAL A 80 -7.75 -8.76 -5.12
CA VAL A 80 -8.43 -7.75 -4.30
C VAL A 80 -7.76 -7.72 -2.93
N LEU A 81 -7.29 -6.54 -2.56
CA LEU A 81 -6.49 -6.29 -1.37
C LEU A 81 -7.18 -5.26 -0.48
N ALA A 82 -7.16 -5.51 0.82
CA ALA A 82 -7.54 -4.56 1.86
C ALA A 82 -6.42 -4.51 2.90
N THR A 83 -6.71 -3.97 4.08
CA THR A 83 -5.77 -3.86 5.18
C THR A 83 -6.24 -4.58 6.45
N ASP A 84 -5.28 -5.04 7.25
CA ASP A 84 -5.53 -5.53 8.61
C ASP A 84 -5.67 -4.37 9.62
N GLU A 85 -5.82 -4.71 10.89
CA GLU A 85 -5.91 -3.74 12.00
C GLU A 85 -4.64 -2.88 12.19
N ASN A 86 -3.51 -3.28 11.60
CA ASN A 86 -2.22 -2.60 11.68
C ASN A 86 -1.86 -1.80 10.41
N GLY A 87 -2.72 -1.83 9.40
CA GLY A 87 -2.47 -1.21 8.10
C GLY A 87 -1.51 -2.01 7.21
N ASP A 88 -1.36 -3.31 7.45
CA ASP A 88 -0.68 -4.25 6.57
C ASP A 88 -1.64 -4.83 5.54
N VAL A 89 -1.14 -5.12 4.34
CA VAL A 89 -2.00 -5.55 3.22
C VAL A 89 -2.44 -7.01 3.41
N VAL A 90 -3.70 -7.31 3.14
CA VAL A 90 -4.25 -8.67 3.21
C VAL A 90 -5.17 -8.93 2.02
N PRO A 91 -5.26 -10.19 1.53
CA PRO A 91 -6.27 -10.56 0.55
C PRO A 91 -7.67 -10.41 1.15
N ALA A 92 -8.60 -9.85 0.39
CA ALA A 92 -9.96 -9.58 0.86
C ALA A 92 -11.01 -9.83 -0.25
N ALA A 93 -12.26 -9.99 0.15
CA ALA A 93 -13.39 -10.13 -0.79
C ALA A 93 -13.81 -8.77 -1.40
N ALA A 94 -13.54 -7.67 -0.70
CA ALA A 94 -13.78 -6.30 -1.13
C ALA A 94 -12.58 -5.44 -0.76
N GLY A 95 -12.20 -4.51 -1.63
CA GLY A 95 -10.96 -3.75 -1.46
C GLY A 95 -10.50 -3.09 -2.76
N ARG A 96 -9.22 -2.74 -2.80
CA ARG A 96 -8.57 -2.28 -4.03
C ARG A 96 -8.06 -3.48 -4.84
N MET A 97 -8.39 -3.50 -6.12
CA MET A 97 -7.81 -4.46 -7.05
C MET A 97 -6.42 -3.98 -7.47
N CYS A 98 -5.38 -4.79 -7.22
CA CYS A 98 -4.00 -4.51 -7.59
C CYS A 98 -3.41 -5.70 -8.35
N LEU A 99 -2.41 -5.44 -9.20
CA LEU A 99 -1.64 -6.50 -9.85
C LEU A 99 -0.44 -6.89 -8.97
N VAL A 100 -0.47 -8.08 -8.38
CA VAL A 100 0.63 -8.64 -7.59
C VAL A 100 1.57 -9.41 -8.53
N VAL A 101 2.84 -9.02 -8.55
CA VAL A 101 3.86 -9.60 -9.45
C VAL A 101 4.95 -10.36 -8.72
N SER A 102 5.10 -10.12 -7.41
CA SER A 102 6.08 -10.80 -6.57
C SER A 102 5.50 -11.05 -5.18
N VAL A 103 5.81 -12.22 -4.63
CA VAL A 103 5.41 -12.62 -3.27
C VAL A 103 6.62 -13.26 -2.60
N ASP A 104 7.10 -12.61 -1.54
CA ASP A 104 8.14 -13.13 -0.65
C ASP A 104 7.48 -13.57 0.66
N ALA A 105 7.23 -14.87 0.76
CA ALA A 105 6.60 -15.46 1.94
C ALA A 105 7.52 -15.50 3.17
N THR A 106 8.84 -15.42 2.98
CA THR A 106 9.82 -15.45 4.07
C THR A 106 9.87 -14.11 4.78
N ASN A 107 9.93 -13.02 4.03
CA ASN A 107 9.99 -11.66 4.57
C ASN A 107 8.61 -11.00 4.70
N LYS A 108 7.54 -11.72 4.32
CA LYS A 108 6.15 -11.23 4.27
C LYS A 108 6.00 -9.94 3.46
N LYS A 109 6.57 -9.93 2.26
CA LYS A 109 6.50 -8.80 1.33
C LYS A 109 5.81 -9.19 0.04
N ILE A 110 5.10 -8.25 -0.56
CA ILE A 110 4.56 -8.37 -1.90
C ILE A 110 5.00 -7.18 -2.74
N GLY A 111 5.34 -7.46 -3.99
CA GLY A 111 5.55 -6.45 -5.03
C GLY A 111 4.27 -6.32 -5.85
N LEU A 112 3.71 -5.11 -5.91
CA LEU A 112 2.45 -4.85 -6.59
C LEU A 112 2.46 -3.55 -7.39
N PHE A 113 1.61 -3.49 -8.39
CA PHE A 113 1.30 -2.27 -9.12
C PHE A 113 0.04 -1.61 -8.57
N LEU A 114 0.15 -0.33 -8.23
CA LEU A 114 -0.93 0.55 -7.76
C LEU A 114 -1.70 1.16 -8.92
#